data_AF-A0A8T6ERE3-F1
#
_entry.id   AF-A0A8T6ERE3-F1
#
_cell.length_a   1.000
_cell.length_b   1.000
_cell.length_c   1.000
_cell.angle_alpha   90.00
_cell.angle_beta   90.00
_cell.angle_gamma   90.00
#
_symmetry.space_group_name_H-M   'P 1'
#
loop_
_entity.id
_entity.type
_entity.pdbx_description
1 polymer ?
#
loop_
_entity_poly.entity_id
_entity_poly.type
_entity_poly.pdbx_seq_one_letter_code
_entity_poly.pdbx_strand_id
1 'polypeptide(L)'
;LLAIDIGNTSIEVGVYDGPRLSARFRLASDAARSAADYARDLAGQLCAATLDPRSIDAAALASTVPALEATLAAACRERFGVDPLVVDADTQAGIPIRCDDPREVGADRILHAVAALDRHEPPLIVVDLGTALVLDAVSAEGAFLGGTIAPGIAIASDALFERAAKLPSVPIEAPQPDAAIGRNTRHSMQSGIVYGYAEMVCGMVRRFQAELGAAAAVIATGGYAPLIAEAACCIDAIEDDLNLEGLRLVHEANR
;
A
#
# COMPACT_ATOMS: atom_id res chain seq x y z
N LEU A 1 -5.09 9.56 -16.90
CA LEU A 1 -4.51 9.94 -15.60
C LEU A 1 -3.26 9.10 -15.34
N LEU A 2 -2.16 9.72 -14.94
CA LEU A 2 -0.97 9.05 -14.43
C LEU A 2 -0.97 9.09 -12.90
N ALA A 3 -1.32 7.97 -12.26
CA ALA A 3 -1.28 7.82 -10.81
C ALA A 3 0.10 7.29 -10.39
N ILE A 4 0.74 7.93 -9.43
CA ILE A 4 2.10 7.62 -8.98
C ILE A 4 2.12 7.55 -7.46
N ASP A 5 2.37 6.35 -6.93
CA ASP A 5 2.57 6.11 -5.51
C ASP A 5 4.08 5.94 -5.22
N ILE A 6 4.63 6.82 -4.39
CA ILE A 6 6.06 6.94 -4.12
C ILE A 6 6.36 6.36 -2.74
N GLY A 7 6.73 5.08 -2.72
CA GLY A 7 7.18 4.38 -1.51
C GLY A 7 8.69 4.50 -1.26
N ASN A 8 9.14 4.01 -0.11
CA ASN A 8 10.56 4.03 0.27
C ASN A 8 11.47 3.21 -0.66
N THR A 9 10.99 2.05 -1.12
CA THR A 9 11.78 1.10 -1.92
C THR A 9 11.40 1.09 -3.40
N SER A 10 10.15 1.43 -3.71
CA SER A 10 9.59 1.39 -5.05
C SER A 10 8.60 2.51 -5.27
N ILE A 11 8.51 2.94 -6.53
CA ILE A 11 7.48 3.83 -7.04
C ILE A 11 6.55 2.99 -7.90
N GLU A 12 5.28 2.91 -7.52
CA GLU A 12 4.25 2.23 -8.29
C GLU A 12 3.51 3.23 -9.18
N VAL A 13 3.33 2.88 -10.44
CA VAL A 13 2.74 3.78 -11.45
C VAL A 13 1.60 3.08 -12.16
N GLY A 14 0.44 3.71 -12.14
CA GLY A 14 -0.76 3.32 -12.85
C GLY A 14 -1.15 4.33 -13.92
N VAL A 15 -1.56 3.85 -15.09
CA VAL A 15 -2.08 4.69 -16.16
C VAL A 15 -3.54 4.37 -16.38
N TYR A 16 -4.40 5.35 -16.12
CA TYR A 16 -5.85 5.19 -16.19
C TYR A 16 -6.46 5.92 -17.38
N ASP A 17 -7.36 5.21 -18.07
CA ASP A 17 -8.27 5.71 -19.10
C ASP A 17 -9.70 5.60 -18.56
N GLY A 18 -10.20 6.71 -18.01
CA GLY A 18 -11.37 6.69 -17.12
C GLY A 18 -11.14 5.73 -15.93
N PRO A 19 -12.08 4.81 -15.64
CA PRO A 19 -11.93 3.84 -14.57
C PRO A 19 -11.00 2.66 -14.92
N ARG A 20 -10.51 2.57 -16.16
CA ARG A 20 -9.74 1.40 -16.64
C ARG A 20 -8.25 1.60 -16.45
N LEU A 21 -7.62 0.73 -15.67
CA LEU A 21 -6.16 0.63 -15.56
C LEU A 21 -5.59 0.07 -16.87
N SER A 22 -4.97 0.94 -17.68
CA SER A 22 -4.43 0.63 -19.00
C SER A 22 -3.00 0.10 -18.96
N ALA A 23 -2.20 0.53 -17.98
CA ALA A 23 -0.88 0.01 -17.73
C ALA A 23 -0.50 0.16 -16.26
N ARG A 24 0.32 -0.76 -15.77
CA ARG A 24 0.95 -0.68 -14.45
C ARG A 24 2.41 -1.08 -14.54
N PHE A 25 3.27 -0.39 -13.83
CA PHE A 25 4.68 -0.71 -13.73
C PHE A 25 5.29 -0.12 -12.46
N ARG A 26 6.49 -0.60 -12.12
CA ARG A 26 7.23 -0.14 -10.93
C ARG A 26 8.60 0.39 -11.33
N LEU A 27 9.03 1.43 -10.64
CA LEU A 27 10.38 1.97 -10.68
C LEU A 27 11.02 1.82 -9.30
N ALA A 28 12.35 1.78 -9.23
CA ALA A 28 13.05 1.82 -7.96
C ALA A 28 13.00 3.25 -7.40
N SER A 29 12.77 3.37 -6.09
CA SER A 29 12.91 4.64 -5.38
C SER A 29 14.38 4.95 -5.16
N ASP A 30 14.87 6.01 -5.78
CA ASP A 30 16.25 6.46 -5.64
C ASP A 30 16.30 8.00 -5.60
N ALA A 31 16.56 8.53 -4.40
CA ALA A 31 16.62 9.97 -4.13
C ALA A 31 17.80 10.68 -4.80
N ALA A 32 18.79 9.94 -5.34
CA ALA A 32 19.90 10.53 -6.09
C ALA A 32 19.55 10.82 -7.56
N ARG A 33 18.43 10.29 -8.06
CA ARG A 33 18.00 10.45 -9.45
C ARG A 33 17.33 11.80 -9.68
N SER A 34 17.57 12.37 -10.87
CA SER A 34 16.98 13.65 -11.25
C SER A 34 15.56 13.52 -11.81
N ALA A 35 14.82 14.62 -11.88
CA ALA A 35 13.51 14.69 -12.53
C ALA A 35 13.58 14.21 -14.00
N ALA A 36 14.65 14.59 -14.72
CA ALA A 36 14.88 14.19 -16.10
C ALA A 36 15.10 12.67 -16.26
N ASP A 37 15.71 12.01 -15.25
CA ASP A 37 15.89 10.55 -15.25
C ASP A 37 14.56 9.83 -15.08
N TYR A 38 13.74 10.26 -14.10
CA TYR A 38 12.40 9.70 -13.91
C TYR A 38 11.48 10.00 -15.09
N ALA A 39 11.52 11.20 -15.65
CA ALA A 39 10.78 11.58 -16.87
C ALA A 39 11.07 10.63 -18.05
N ARG A 40 12.35 10.28 -18.23
CA ARG A 40 12.77 9.34 -19.27
C ARG A 40 12.25 7.94 -19.02
N ASP A 41 12.36 7.46 -17.79
CA ASP A 41 11.88 6.12 -17.42
C ASP A 41 10.37 6.00 -17.54
N LEU A 42 9.61 6.96 -17.01
CA LEU A 42 8.16 7.01 -17.12
C LEU A 42 7.74 6.96 -18.59
N ALA A 43 8.35 7.79 -19.44
CA ALA A 43 8.08 7.79 -20.87
C ALA A 43 8.46 6.46 -21.54
N GLY A 44 9.59 5.88 -21.16
CA GLY A 44 10.04 4.58 -21.65
C GLY A 44 9.07 3.46 -21.33
N GLN A 45 8.56 3.43 -20.10
CA GLN A 45 7.56 2.45 -19.64
C GLN A 45 6.21 2.63 -20.34
N LEU A 46 5.76 3.87 -20.52
CA LEU A 46 4.56 4.15 -21.32
C LEU A 46 4.71 3.62 -22.76
N CYS A 47 5.82 3.93 -23.43
CA CYS A 47 6.09 3.42 -24.77
C CYS A 47 6.16 1.88 -24.81
N ALA A 48 6.79 1.25 -23.81
CA ALA A 48 6.85 -0.21 -23.70
C ALA A 48 5.46 -0.83 -23.51
N ALA A 49 4.56 -0.15 -22.82
CA ALA A 49 3.15 -0.49 -22.69
C ALA A 49 2.29 -0.07 -23.91
N THR A 50 2.91 0.36 -25.01
CA THR A 50 2.25 0.83 -26.25
C THR A 50 1.36 2.06 -26.08
N LEU A 51 1.63 2.87 -25.05
CA LEU A 51 0.94 4.13 -24.76
C LEU A 51 1.78 5.31 -25.26
N ASP A 52 1.12 6.32 -25.83
CA ASP A 52 1.78 7.58 -26.21
C ASP A 52 1.96 8.45 -24.96
N PRO A 53 3.19 8.83 -24.57
CA PRO A 53 3.42 9.78 -23.47
C PRO A 53 2.61 11.07 -23.57
N ARG A 54 2.26 11.51 -24.78
CA ARG A 54 1.44 12.72 -25.01
C ARG A 54 -0.04 12.54 -24.70
N SER A 55 -0.49 11.32 -24.44
CA SER A 55 -1.88 11.01 -24.04
C SER A 55 -2.13 11.19 -22.54
N ILE A 56 -1.10 11.57 -21.77
CA ILE A 56 -1.25 11.84 -20.34
C ILE A 56 -1.78 13.26 -20.15
N ASP A 57 -3.07 13.39 -19.81
CA ASP A 57 -3.73 14.69 -19.61
C ASP A 57 -3.71 15.19 -18.15
N ALA A 58 -3.42 14.31 -17.20
CA ALA A 58 -3.40 14.62 -15.78
C ALA A 58 -2.51 13.63 -15.02
N ALA A 59 -2.02 14.05 -13.86
CA ALA A 59 -1.24 13.21 -12.95
C ALA A 59 -1.69 13.41 -11.50
N ALA A 60 -1.55 12.37 -10.68
CA ALA A 60 -1.78 12.39 -9.25
C ALA A 60 -0.65 11.64 -8.53
N LEU A 61 -0.18 12.19 -7.42
CA LEU A 61 0.96 11.72 -6.65
C LEU A 61 0.56 11.49 -5.20
N ALA A 62 1.01 10.38 -4.61
CA ALA A 62 1.13 10.24 -3.16
C ALA A 62 2.56 9.81 -2.83
N SER A 63 3.07 10.24 -1.69
CA SER A 63 4.47 9.99 -1.33
C SER A 63 4.66 9.80 0.16
N THR A 64 5.38 8.74 0.52
CA THR A 64 5.99 8.59 1.85
C THR A 64 7.45 9.08 1.86
N VAL A 65 7.94 9.62 0.73
CA VAL A 65 9.33 10.07 0.54
C VAL A 65 9.35 11.50 0.01
N PRO A 66 9.37 12.52 0.89
CA PRO A 66 9.26 13.93 0.48
C PRO A 66 10.30 14.38 -0.55
N ALA A 67 11.52 13.85 -0.48
CA ALA A 67 12.60 14.19 -1.43
C ALA A 67 12.29 13.76 -2.87
N LEU A 68 11.54 12.67 -3.05
CA LEU A 68 11.15 12.16 -4.37
C LEU A 68 9.89 12.83 -4.90
N GLU A 69 8.99 13.29 -4.04
CA GLU A 69 7.73 13.94 -4.45
C GLU A 69 7.98 15.13 -5.39
N ALA A 70 8.79 16.09 -4.97
CA ALA A 70 9.12 17.27 -5.79
C ALA A 70 9.82 16.88 -7.10
N THR A 71 10.63 15.82 -7.06
CA THR A 71 11.36 15.30 -8.22
C THR A 71 10.42 14.69 -9.25
N LEU A 72 9.46 13.86 -8.80
CA LEU A 72 8.47 13.23 -9.67
C LEU A 72 7.42 14.23 -10.16
N ALA A 73 7.08 15.24 -9.34
CA ALA A 73 6.22 16.33 -9.78
C ALA A 73 6.88 17.16 -10.89
N ALA A 74 8.18 17.46 -10.77
CA ALA A 74 8.95 18.08 -11.85
C ALA A 74 9.00 17.19 -13.10
N ALA A 75 9.22 15.88 -12.94
CA ALA A 75 9.23 14.95 -14.06
C ALA A 75 7.89 14.94 -14.83
N CYS A 76 6.76 15.04 -14.12
CA CYS A 76 5.44 15.13 -14.74
C CYS A 76 5.27 16.40 -15.57
N ARG A 77 5.68 17.56 -15.02
CA ARG A 77 5.62 18.85 -15.72
C ARG A 77 6.54 18.88 -16.93
N GLU A 78 7.76 18.39 -16.80
CA GLU A 78 8.76 18.39 -17.88
C GLU A 78 8.38 17.44 -19.02
N ARG A 79 7.88 16.24 -18.70
CA ARG A 79 7.65 15.21 -19.72
C ARG A 79 6.26 15.24 -20.34
N PHE A 80 5.25 15.51 -19.52
CA PHE A 80 3.85 15.41 -19.92
C PHE A 80 3.15 16.78 -19.98
N GLY A 81 3.78 17.84 -19.44
CA GLY A 81 3.19 19.17 -19.43
C GLY A 81 2.02 19.32 -18.45
N VAL A 82 1.90 18.39 -17.49
CA VAL A 82 0.82 18.37 -16.50
C VAL A 82 1.37 18.72 -15.11
N ASP A 83 0.62 19.52 -14.36
CA ASP A 83 0.90 19.77 -12.95
C ASP A 83 0.14 18.72 -12.12
N PRO A 84 0.83 17.83 -11.39
CA PRO A 84 0.16 16.74 -10.68
C PRO A 84 -0.57 17.24 -9.44
N LEU A 85 -1.72 16.62 -9.16
CA LEU A 85 -2.32 16.70 -7.83
C LEU A 85 -1.44 15.93 -6.84
N VAL A 86 -0.86 16.61 -5.86
CA VAL A 86 -0.16 15.96 -4.74
C VAL A 86 -1.18 15.71 -3.64
N VAL A 87 -1.39 14.44 -3.29
CA VAL A 87 -2.29 14.04 -2.21
C VAL A 87 -1.59 14.23 -0.88
N ASP A 88 -2.16 15.10 -0.07
CA ASP A 88 -1.73 15.43 1.28
C ASP A 88 -2.93 15.47 2.25
N ALA A 89 -2.70 15.94 3.46
CA ALA A 89 -3.72 16.04 4.50
C ALA A 89 -4.85 17.05 4.19
N ASP A 90 -4.61 18.03 3.31
CA ASP A 90 -5.59 19.07 2.96
C ASP A 90 -6.39 18.68 1.70
N THR A 91 -5.98 17.61 1.02
CA THR A 91 -6.64 17.08 -0.17
C THR A 91 -8.03 16.52 0.17
N GLN A 92 -9.03 16.81 -0.66
CA GLN A 92 -10.38 16.30 -0.44
C GLN A 92 -10.41 14.78 -0.72
N ALA A 93 -10.28 13.98 0.33
CA ALA A 93 -10.27 12.52 0.24
C ALA A 93 -11.61 11.91 -0.19
N GLY A 94 -12.72 12.66 -0.09
CA GLY A 94 -14.07 12.16 -0.38
C GLY A 94 -14.69 11.30 0.73
N ILE A 95 -13.99 11.09 1.85
CA ILE A 95 -14.47 10.36 3.03
C ILE A 95 -14.25 11.16 4.32
N PRO A 96 -15.09 11.00 5.37
CA PRO A 96 -14.85 11.63 6.67
C PRO A 96 -13.65 10.99 7.38
N ILE A 97 -12.75 11.81 7.92
CA ILE A 97 -11.61 11.37 8.73
C ILE A 97 -11.90 11.73 10.19
N ARG A 98 -12.03 10.72 11.05
CA ARG A 98 -12.37 10.85 12.48
C ARG A 98 -11.20 10.47 13.39
N CYS A 99 -10.00 10.91 13.04
CA CYS A 99 -8.81 10.82 13.89
C CYS A 99 -8.63 12.11 14.71
N ASP A 100 -7.87 12.03 15.82
CA ASP A 100 -7.60 13.18 16.69
C ASP A 100 -6.91 14.35 15.94
N ASP A 101 -5.89 14.04 15.12
CA ASP A 101 -5.32 14.95 14.14
C ASP A 101 -5.33 14.28 12.75
N PRO A 102 -6.27 14.65 11.86
CA PRO A 102 -6.34 14.12 10.50
C PRO A 102 -5.04 14.32 9.69
N ARG A 103 -4.22 15.33 10.03
CA ARG A 103 -2.99 15.64 9.28
C ARG A 103 -1.82 14.72 9.59
N GLU A 104 -1.91 13.95 10.67
CA GLU A 104 -0.92 12.94 11.01
C GLU A 104 -1.19 11.60 10.29
N VAL A 105 -2.34 11.47 9.61
CA VAL A 105 -2.66 10.26 8.86
C VAL A 105 -1.88 10.27 7.54
N GLY A 106 -1.18 9.17 7.27
CA GLY A 106 -0.48 8.97 5.99
C GLY A 106 -1.45 8.98 4.81
N ALA A 107 -1.05 9.59 3.70
CA ALA A 107 -1.88 9.69 2.50
C ALA A 107 -2.26 8.29 1.96
N ASP A 108 -1.32 7.34 1.97
CA ASP A 108 -1.51 5.94 1.61
C ASP A 108 -2.69 5.29 2.34
N ARG A 109 -2.78 5.48 3.66
CA ARG A 109 -3.87 4.93 4.50
C ARG A 109 -5.24 5.49 4.11
N ILE A 110 -5.29 6.77 3.74
CA ILE A 110 -6.51 7.40 3.25
C ILE A 110 -6.88 6.85 1.87
N LEU A 111 -5.90 6.73 0.96
CA LEU A 111 -6.12 6.16 -0.37
C LEU A 111 -6.63 4.72 -0.29
N HIS A 112 -6.07 3.91 0.61
CA HIS A 112 -6.54 2.56 0.90
C HIS A 112 -8.01 2.52 1.31
N ALA A 113 -8.40 3.38 2.26
CA ALA A 113 -9.78 3.45 2.73
C ALA A 113 -10.75 3.90 1.64
N VAL A 114 -10.37 4.91 0.85
CA VAL A 114 -11.17 5.41 -0.29
C VAL A 114 -11.37 4.32 -1.34
N ALA A 115 -10.28 3.64 -1.74
CA ALA A 115 -10.34 2.57 -2.73
C ALA A 115 -11.11 1.33 -2.23
N ALA A 116 -10.96 0.99 -0.95
CA ALA A 116 -11.69 -0.13 -0.36
C ALA A 116 -13.21 0.16 -0.31
N LEU A 117 -13.62 1.38 0.04
CA LEU A 117 -15.03 1.81 0.05
C LEU A 117 -15.68 1.85 -1.34
N ASP A 118 -14.90 2.03 -2.41
CA ASP A 118 -15.39 1.96 -3.78
C ASP A 118 -15.76 0.52 -4.21
N ARG A 119 -15.14 -0.49 -3.58
CA ARG A 119 -15.27 -1.90 -3.96
C ARG A 119 -16.05 -2.75 -2.95
N HIS A 120 -16.10 -2.33 -1.69
CA HIS A 120 -16.62 -3.11 -0.57
C HIS A 120 -17.54 -2.28 0.33
N GLU A 121 -18.58 -2.91 0.88
CA GLU A 121 -19.53 -2.24 1.77
C GLU A 121 -18.96 -2.09 3.20
N PRO A 122 -19.09 -0.92 3.85
CA PRO A 122 -18.64 -0.72 5.22
C PRO A 122 -19.49 -1.49 6.26
N PRO A 123 -18.94 -1.76 7.46
CA PRO A 123 -17.61 -1.38 7.94
C PRO A 123 -16.49 -2.24 7.35
N LEU A 124 -15.29 -1.65 7.20
CA LEU A 124 -14.12 -2.30 6.61
C LEU A 124 -12.94 -2.27 7.59
N ILE A 125 -12.07 -3.28 7.49
CA ILE A 125 -10.73 -3.26 8.06
C ILE A 125 -9.75 -3.47 6.91
N VAL A 126 -8.91 -2.48 6.64
CA VAL A 126 -7.87 -2.59 5.60
C VAL A 126 -6.56 -3.00 6.24
N VAL A 127 -5.91 -4.04 5.72
CA VAL A 127 -4.66 -4.61 6.22
C VAL A 127 -3.58 -4.45 5.15
N ASP A 128 -2.66 -3.50 5.32
CA ASP A 128 -1.50 -3.35 4.45
C ASP A 128 -0.30 -4.14 5.01
N LEU A 129 0.16 -5.11 4.22
CA LEU A 129 1.30 -5.98 4.46
C LEU A 129 2.51 -5.55 3.63
N GLY A 130 2.84 -4.25 3.70
CA GLY A 130 3.96 -3.60 3.04
C GLY A 130 5.22 -3.48 3.92
N THR A 131 5.89 -2.31 3.86
CA THR A 131 7.07 -2.02 4.69
C THR A 131 6.75 -2.07 6.18
N ALA A 132 5.59 -1.53 6.56
CA ALA A 132 4.97 -1.72 7.86
C ALA A 132 3.80 -2.70 7.72
N LEU A 133 3.37 -3.28 8.84
CA LEU A 133 2.04 -3.86 8.94
C LEU A 133 1.10 -2.76 9.44
N VAL A 134 0.14 -2.36 8.62
CA VAL A 134 -0.86 -1.35 8.98
C VAL A 134 -2.24 -2.00 8.97
N LEU A 135 -3.06 -1.72 9.98
CA LEU A 135 -4.47 -2.07 10.00
C LEU A 135 -5.27 -0.81 10.24
N ASP A 136 -6.19 -0.49 9.33
CA ASP A 136 -7.05 0.69 9.40
C ASP A 136 -8.52 0.31 9.46
N ALA A 137 -9.27 0.99 10.32
CA ALA A 137 -10.70 0.78 10.51
C ALA A 137 -11.52 1.85 9.79
N VAL A 138 -12.54 1.40 9.07
CA VAL A 138 -13.56 2.24 8.46
C VAL A 138 -14.91 1.88 9.08
N SER A 139 -15.58 2.88 9.64
CA SER A 139 -16.90 2.74 10.27
C SER A 139 -17.99 2.33 9.28
N ALA A 140 -19.15 1.91 9.80
CA ALA A 140 -20.34 1.59 9.02
C ALA A 140 -20.87 2.79 8.19
N GLU A 141 -20.56 4.02 8.60
CA GLU A 141 -20.90 5.23 7.83
C GLU A 141 -19.84 5.63 6.79
N GLY A 142 -18.80 4.79 6.59
CA GLY A 142 -17.72 5.07 5.64
C GLY A 142 -16.69 6.09 6.14
N ALA A 143 -16.67 6.43 7.43
CA ALA A 143 -15.65 7.29 8.00
C ALA A 143 -14.39 6.50 8.39
N PHE A 144 -13.21 7.01 8.02
CA PHE A 144 -11.91 6.53 8.48
C PHE A 144 -11.74 6.83 9.97
N LEU A 145 -11.45 5.82 10.79
CA LEU A 145 -11.35 5.94 12.24
C LEU A 145 -9.91 5.97 12.75
N GLY A 146 -8.95 5.55 11.92
CA GLY A 146 -7.57 5.30 12.35
C GLY A 146 -7.30 3.80 12.44
N GLY A 147 -6.22 3.44 13.14
CA GLY A 147 -5.67 2.10 13.02
C GLY A 147 -4.44 1.85 13.86
N THR A 148 -3.73 0.77 13.54
CA THR A 148 -2.48 0.36 14.19
C THR A 148 -1.36 0.15 13.20
N ILE A 149 -0.14 0.45 13.63
CA ILE A 149 1.09 0.28 12.85
C ILE A 149 2.04 -0.62 13.64
N ALA A 150 2.55 -1.66 12.99
CA ALA A 150 3.55 -2.58 13.52
C ALA A 150 4.68 -2.79 12.51
N PRO A 151 5.84 -3.32 12.92
CA PRO A 151 6.91 -3.68 11.98
C PRO A 151 6.39 -4.62 10.90
N GLY A 152 6.70 -4.34 9.63
CA GLY A 152 6.38 -5.26 8.53
C GLY A 152 7.20 -6.53 8.59
N ILE A 153 6.78 -7.53 7.83
CA ILE A 153 7.36 -8.88 7.85
C ILE A 153 8.85 -8.89 7.48
N ALA A 154 9.21 -8.13 6.44
CA ALA A 154 10.60 -7.97 6.01
C ALA A 154 11.46 -7.36 7.13
N ILE A 155 11.01 -6.25 7.72
CA ILE A 155 11.72 -5.56 8.81
C ILE A 155 11.93 -6.49 10.00
N ALA A 156 10.90 -7.23 10.42
CA ALA A 156 11.02 -8.15 11.55
C ALA A 156 11.98 -9.32 11.25
N SER A 157 11.94 -9.86 10.03
CA SER A 157 12.86 -10.90 9.57
C SER A 157 14.32 -10.41 9.53
N ASP A 158 14.55 -9.23 8.96
CA ASP A 158 15.87 -8.61 8.89
C ASP A 158 16.42 -8.31 10.28
N ALA A 159 15.58 -7.83 11.19
CA ALA A 159 15.97 -7.60 12.59
C ALA A 159 16.43 -8.89 13.30
N LEU A 160 15.78 -10.04 13.03
CA LEU A 160 16.23 -11.32 13.58
C LEU A 160 17.61 -11.71 13.02
N PHE A 161 17.83 -11.52 11.73
CA PHE A 161 19.12 -11.82 11.10
C PHE A 161 20.25 -10.90 11.61
N GLU A 162 20.01 -9.60 11.70
CA GLU A 162 21.02 -8.62 12.11
C GLU A 162 21.36 -8.70 13.61
N ARG A 163 20.37 -8.99 14.46
CA ARG A 163 20.53 -8.88 15.92
C ARG A 163 20.79 -10.22 16.61
N ALA A 164 20.47 -11.35 15.99
CA ALA A 164 20.67 -12.67 16.58
C ALA A 164 21.89 -13.38 15.97
N ALA A 165 22.97 -13.53 16.76
CA ALA A 165 24.28 -14.00 16.32
C ALA A 165 24.34 -15.38 15.62
N LYS A 166 23.29 -16.19 15.68
CA LYS A 166 23.25 -17.56 15.10
C LYS A 166 22.07 -17.81 14.17
N LEU A 167 21.24 -16.80 13.89
CA LEU A 167 20.12 -16.96 12.97
C LEU A 167 20.56 -16.60 11.55
N PRO A 168 20.39 -17.50 10.57
CA PRO A 168 20.70 -17.20 9.18
C PRO A 168 19.61 -16.31 8.57
N SER A 169 19.97 -15.60 7.49
CA SER A 169 18.96 -15.00 6.62
C SER A 169 18.17 -16.13 5.95
N VAL A 170 16.84 -16.04 6.02
CA VAL A 170 15.92 -17.03 5.48
C VAL A 170 14.91 -16.32 4.57
N PRO A 171 14.66 -16.85 3.35
CA PRO A 171 13.54 -16.41 2.54
C PRO A 171 12.23 -16.59 3.31
N ILE A 172 11.39 -15.56 3.25
CA ILE A 172 10.06 -15.56 3.83
C ILE A 172 9.15 -16.29 2.83
N GLU A 173 8.79 -17.52 3.16
CA GLU A 173 8.02 -18.42 2.32
C GLU A 173 6.99 -19.14 3.18
N ALA A 174 5.95 -19.69 2.54
CA ALA A 174 4.94 -20.46 3.23
C ALA A 174 5.59 -21.64 3.99
N PRO A 175 5.37 -21.77 5.31
CA PRO A 175 5.87 -22.91 6.07
C PRO A 175 5.15 -24.19 5.64
N GLN A 176 5.65 -25.33 6.12
CA GLN A 176 4.97 -26.60 5.87
C GLN A 176 3.53 -26.55 6.43
N PRO A 177 2.51 -26.90 5.64
CA PRO A 177 1.14 -26.95 6.12
C PRO A 177 1.02 -27.83 7.36
N ASP A 178 0.18 -27.41 8.31
CA ASP A 178 -0.13 -28.11 9.56
C ASP A 178 1.07 -28.39 10.49
N ALA A 179 2.20 -27.70 10.30
CA ALA A 179 3.44 -27.97 11.03
C ALA A 179 4.06 -26.72 11.68
N ALA A 180 3.32 -26.01 12.53
CA ALA A 180 3.83 -24.80 13.22
C ALA A 180 5.10 -25.04 14.08
N ILE A 181 5.35 -26.26 14.56
CA ILE A 181 6.55 -26.55 15.36
C ILE A 181 7.74 -26.89 14.46
N GLY A 182 8.60 -25.90 14.24
CA GLY A 182 9.83 -26.05 13.46
C GLY A 182 10.85 -26.98 14.11
N ARG A 183 11.39 -27.93 13.33
CA ARG A 183 12.43 -28.91 13.77
C ARG A 183 13.84 -28.55 13.32
N ASN A 184 14.00 -27.42 12.64
CA ASN A 184 15.29 -26.83 12.27
C ASN A 184 15.12 -25.30 12.25
N THR A 185 16.24 -24.57 12.37
CA THR A 185 16.22 -23.11 12.48
C THR A 185 15.44 -22.41 11.38
N ARG A 186 15.60 -22.84 10.12
CA ARG A 186 14.88 -22.25 8.97
C ARG A 186 13.37 -22.38 9.15
N HIS A 187 12.89 -23.59 9.42
CA HIS A 187 11.47 -23.83 9.62
C HIS A 187 10.94 -23.12 10.87
N SER A 188 11.69 -23.11 11.98
CA SER A 188 11.29 -22.39 13.20
C SER A 188 11.12 -20.89 12.94
N MET A 189 12.02 -20.27 12.15
CA MET A 189 11.90 -18.86 11.77
C MET A 189 10.73 -18.62 10.82
N GLN A 190 10.60 -19.40 9.74
CA GLN A 190 9.50 -19.25 8.77
C GLN A 190 8.13 -19.43 9.44
N SER A 191 7.98 -20.46 10.27
CA SER A 191 6.75 -20.70 11.04
C SER A 191 6.43 -19.53 11.98
N GLY A 192 7.41 -19.09 12.77
CA GLY A 192 7.22 -18.00 13.72
C GLY A 192 6.86 -16.66 13.06
N ILE A 193 7.43 -16.39 11.88
CA ILE A 193 7.13 -15.20 11.09
C ILE A 193 5.74 -15.32 10.46
N VAL A 194 5.48 -16.35 9.64
CA VAL A 194 4.24 -16.43 8.86
C VAL A 194 3.02 -16.65 9.75
N TYR A 195 3.03 -17.68 10.60
CA TYR A 195 1.91 -17.93 11.50
C TYR A 195 1.80 -16.87 12.60
N GLY A 196 2.92 -16.33 13.07
CA GLY A 196 2.91 -15.24 14.06
C GLY A 196 2.25 -13.97 13.52
N TYR A 197 2.54 -13.59 12.28
CA TYR A 197 1.88 -12.45 11.62
C TYR A 197 0.42 -12.75 11.28
N ALA A 198 0.08 -13.95 10.82
CA ALA A 198 -1.32 -14.35 10.61
C ALA A 198 -2.15 -14.23 11.89
N GLU A 199 -1.64 -14.75 13.01
CA GLU A 199 -2.30 -14.65 14.32
C GLU A 199 -2.33 -13.21 14.85
N MET A 200 -1.30 -12.41 14.58
CA MET A 200 -1.30 -10.98 14.92
C MET A 200 -2.39 -10.24 14.14
N VAL A 201 -2.48 -10.44 12.82
CA VAL A 201 -3.53 -9.85 11.97
C VAL A 201 -4.91 -10.27 12.47
N CYS A 202 -5.18 -11.57 12.60
CA CYS A 202 -6.50 -12.03 13.05
C CYS A 202 -6.80 -11.66 14.52
N GLY A 203 -5.78 -11.52 15.37
CA GLY A 203 -5.94 -10.99 16.72
C GLY A 203 -6.34 -9.51 16.73
N MET A 204 -5.74 -8.70 15.87
CA MET A 204 -6.05 -7.27 15.75
C MET A 204 -7.39 -7.04 15.08
N VAL A 205 -7.72 -7.77 14.02
CA VAL A 205 -9.06 -7.76 13.39
C VAL A 205 -10.15 -8.04 14.41
N ARG A 206 -10.00 -9.06 15.26
CA ARG A 206 -10.97 -9.36 16.32
C ARG A 206 -11.15 -8.21 17.31
N ARG A 207 -10.07 -7.48 17.64
CA ARG A 207 -10.14 -6.29 18.51
C ARG A 207 -10.89 -5.15 17.82
N PHE A 208 -10.59 -4.91 16.54
CA PHE A 208 -11.24 -3.86 15.75
C PHE A 208 -12.74 -4.14 15.58
N GLN A 209 -13.12 -5.37 15.22
CA GLN A 209 -14.53 -5.75 15.09
C GLN A 209 -15.29 -5.61 16.43
N ALA A 210 -14.64 -5.90 17.56
CA ALA A 210 -15.24 -5.70 18.88
C ALA A 210 -15.47 -4.21 19.20
N GLU A 211 -14.56 -3.32 18.77
CA GLU A 211 -14.67 -1.88 18.95
C GLU A 211 -15.68 -1.24 17.98
N LEU A 212 -15.70 -1.70 16.73
CA LEU A 212 -16.70 -1.32 15.73
C LEU A 212 -18.12 -1.80 16.10
N GLY A 213 -18.23 -2.83 16.95
CA GLY A 213 -19.50 -3.42 17.36
C GLY A 213 -20.22 -4.22 16.27
N ALA A 214 -19.52 -4.56 15.18
CA ALA A 214 -20.06 -5.26 14.03
C ALA A 214 -18.98 -6.12 13.34
N ALA A 215 -19.42 -7.10 12.55
CA ALA A 215 -18.53 -7.76 11.60
C ALA A 215 -18.15 -6.75 10.51
N ALA A 216 -16.86 -6.71 10.16
CA ALA A 216 -16.30 -5.85 9.13
C ALA A 216 -15.57 -6.72 8.11
N ALA A 217 -15.71 -6.39 6.82
CA ALA A 217 -14.97 -7.06 5.77
C ALA A 217 -13.48 -6.69 5.87
N VAL A 218 -12.60 -7.69 5.77
CA VAL A 218 -11.17 -7.54 5.95
C VAL A 218 -10.48 -7.60 4.60
N ILE A 219 -9.95 -6.46 4.17
CA ILE A 219 -9.35 -6.26 2.85
C ILE A 219 -7.84 -6.18 3.02
N ALA A 220 -7.09 -7.11 2.44
CA ALA A 220 -5.64 -7.12 2.51
C ALA A 220 -5.00 -6.51 1.25
N THR A 221 -3.87 -5.85 1.42
CA THR A 221 -3.01 -5.35 0.33
C THR A 221 -1.53 -5.46 0.72
N GLY A 222 -0.65 -5.07 -0.20
CA GLY A 222 0.79 -5.11 0.00
C GLY A 222 1.43 -6.45 -0.37
N GLY A 223 2.77 -6.43 -0.51
CA GLY A 223 3.52 -7.53 -1.14
C GLY A 223 3.46 -8.87 -0.40
N TYR A 224 3.18 -8.86 0.91
CA TYR A 224 3.04 -10.09 1.70
C TYR A 224 1.59 -10.52 1.92
N ALA A 225 0.59 -9.81 1.36
CA ALA A 225 -0.82 -10.18 1.51
C ALA A 225 -1.15 -11.61 1.05
N PRO A 226 -0.71 -12.08 -0.13
CA PRO A 226 -1.01 -13.45 -0.56
C PRO A 226 -0.49 -14.51 0.41
N LEU A 227 0.76 -14.33 0.90
CA LEU A 227 1.40 -15.27 1.82
C LEU A 227 0.65 -15.34 3.16
N ILE A 228 0.24 -14.20 3.71
CA ILE A 228 -0.46 -14.16 4.99
C ILE A 228 -1.91 -14.60 4.85
N ALA A 229 -2.60 -14.29 3.75
CA ALA A 229 -3.96 -14.73 3.51
C ALA A 229 -4.10 -16.27 3.45
N GLU A 230 -3.07 -16.98 2.99
CA GLU A 230 -3.04 -18.45 3.05
C GLU A 230 -3.01 -19.00 4.49
N ALA A 231 -2.44 -18.24 5.43
CA ALA A 231 -2.29 -18.63 6.83
C ALA A 231 -3.31 -17.98 7.78
N ALA A 232 -3.96 -16.89 7.36
CA ALA A 232 -4.88 -16.09 8.14
C ALA A 232 -6.33 -16.35 7.73
N CYS A 233 -7.12 -16.89 8.64
CA CYS A 233 -8.53 -17.23 8.38
C CYS A 233 -9.49 -16.02 8.34
N CYS A 234 -8.97 -14.80 8.53
CA CYS A 234 -9.75 -13.59 8.74
C CYS A 234 -9.71 -12.62 7.56
N ILE A 235 -8.99 -12.90 6.47
CA ILE A 235 -8.91 -12.03 5.29
C ILE A 235 -9.99 -12.45 4.29
N ASP A 236 -10.86 -11.52 3.91
CA ASP A 236 -11.99 -11.77 3.02
C ASP A 236 -11.62 -11.53 1.54
N ALA A 237 -10.77 -10.54 1.27
CA ALA A 237 -10.33 -10.19 -0.08
C ALA A 237 -8.90 -9.65 -0.09
N ILE A 238 -8.22 -9.81 -1.24
CA ILE A 238 -6.94 -9.17 -1.53
C ILE A 238 -7.15 -8.17 -2.67
N GLU A 239 -6.70 -6.94 -2.47
CA GLU A 239 -6.79 -5.84 -3.43
C GLU A 239 -5.38 -5.29 -3.69
N ASP A 240 -4.76 -5.66 -4.81
CA ASP A 240 -3.36 -5.33 -5.10
C ASP A 240 -3.13 -3.84 -5.40
N ASP A 241 -4.15 -3.15 -5.93
CA ASP A 241 -3.99 -1.83 -6.54
C ASP A 241 -4.67 -0.71 -5.72
N LEU A 242 -4.84 -0.88 -4.39
CA LEU A 242 -5.56 0.11 -3.55
C LEU A 242 -4.95 1.51 -3.60
N ASN A 243 -3.61 1.65 -3.62
CA ASN A 243 -2.94 2.95 -3.74
C ASN A 243 -3.26 3.65 -5.07
N LEU A 244 -3.10 2.92 -6.18
CA LEU A 244 -3.34 3.44 -7.52
C LEU A 244 -4.82 3.79 -7.72
N GLU A 245 -5.72 2.96 -7.21
CA GLU A 245 -7.15 3.19 -7.30
C GLU A 245 -7.59 4.37 -6.44
N GLY A 246 -7.08 4.46 -5.22
CA GLY A 246 -7.32 5.59 -4.34
C GLY A 246 -6.86 6.90 -4.98
N LEU A 247 -5.69 6.90 -5.64
CA LEU A 247 -5.18 8.08 -6.35
C LEU A 247 -6.11 8.50 -7.48
N ARG A 248 -6.66 7.53 -8.23
CA ARG A 248 -7.65 7.81 -9.28
C ARG A 248 -8.91 8.46 -8.71
N LEU A 249 -9.47 7.87 -7.67
CA LEU A 249 -10.71 8.33 -7.04
C LEU A 249 -10.55 9.71 -6.40
N VAL A 250 -9.47 9.92 -5.64
CA VAL A 250 -9.15 11.22 -5.04
C VAL A 250 -8.93 12.28 -6.12
N HIS A 251 -8.19 11.94 -7.19
CA HIS A 251 -8.04 12.86 -8.31
C HIS A 251 -9.39 13.25 -8.93
N GLU A 252 -10.27 12.29 -9.19
CA GLU A 252 -11.62 12.56 -9.74
C GLU A 252 -12.46 13.47 -8.84
N ALA A 253 -12.35 13.34 -7.51
CA ALA A 253 -13.05 14.19 -6.56
C ALA A 253 -12.54 15.64 -6.50
N ASN A 254 -11.32 15.91 -7.00
CA ASN A 254 -10.65 17.21 -6.96
C ASN A 254 -10.52 17.87 -8.37
N ARG A 255 -11.28 17.39 -9.37
CA ARG A 255 -11.30 17.96 -10.73
C ARG A 255 -12.26 19.14 -10.90
#